data_AF-B9YCM1-F1
#
_entry.id   AF-B9YCM1-F1
#
_cell.length_a   1.000
_cell.length_b   1.000
_cell.length_c   1.000
_cell.angle_alpha   90.00
_cell.angle_beta   90.00
_cell.angle_gamma   90.00
#
_symmetry.space_group_name_H-M   'P 1'
#
loop_
_entity.id
_entity.type
_entity.pdbx_description
1 polymer ?
#
loop_
_entity_poly.entity_id
_entity_poly.type
_entity_poly.pdbx_seq_one_letter_code
_entity_poly.pdbx_strand_id
1 'polypeptide(L)'
;MTQFHFNFDPNAFNQFKTPRKPKMKPGKAHLTALVITLALAILIDYVTLPAWNLHSPSTVMLVVFLLVVFGISDFMLSGKWALIQKCCIFGAGFLFAAMLLLMFLGSELLNAEKYRDQIEIKDV
;
A
#
# COMPACT_ATOMS: atom_id res chain seq x y z
N MET A 1 -19.85 -41.03 -35.35
CA MET A 1 -18.74 -40.47 -34.55
C MET A 1 -18.30 -39.17 -35.19
N THR A 2 -18.70 -38.02 -34.65
CA THR A 2 -18.28 -36.70 -35.13
C THR A 2 -16.96 -36.34 -34.46
N GLN A 3 -15.88 -36.26 -35.23
CA GLN A 3 -14.57 -35.82 -34.75
C GLN A 3 -14.61 -34.31 -34.51
N PHE A 4 -14.50 -33.90 -33.25
CA PHE A 4 -14.32 -32.50 -32.89
C PHE A 4 -12.87 -32.10 -33.16
N HIS A 5 -12.66 -31.26 -34.17
CA HIS A 5 -11.38 -30.61 -34.41
C HIS A 5 -11.27 -29.35 -33.54
N PHE A 6 -10.41 -29.41 -32.52
CA PHE A 6 -10.02 -28.22 -31.75
C PHE A 6 -9.01 -27.41 -32.56
N ASN A 7 -9.46 -26.29 -33.13
CA ASN A 7 -8.57 -25.32 -33.75
C ASN A 7 -8.08 -24.33 -32.68
N PHE A 8 -6.90 -24.58 -32.13
CA PHE A 8 -6.24 -23.64 -31.21
C PHE A 8 -5.65 -22.50 -32.04
N ASP A 9 -6.31 -21.35 -32.06
CA ASP A 9 -5.74 -20.13 -32.62
C ASP A 9 -4.76 -19.52 -31.59
N PRO A 10 -3.43 -19.56 -31.83
CA PRO A 10 -2.44 -18.99 -30.91
C PRO A 10 -2.61 -17.46 -30.75
N ASN A 11 -3.32 -16.80 -31.67
CA ASN A 11 -3.61 -15.37 -31.60
C ASN A 11 -4.89 -15.03 -30.83
N ALA A 12 -5.71 -16.02 -30.44
CA ALA A 12 -6.86 -15.79 -29.56
C ALA A 12 -6.45 -15.13 -28.24
N PHE A 13 -5.25 -15.44 -27.73
CA PHE A 13 -4.69 -14.83 -26.52
C PHE A 13 -4.33 -13.34 -26.69
N ASN A 14 -4.06 -12.88 -27.91
CA ASN A 14 -3.74 -11.48 -28.17
C ASN A 14 -4.99 -10.59 -28.14
N GLN A 15 -6.19 -11.17 -28.29
CA GLN A 15 -7.47 -10.45 -28.21
C GLN A 15 -7.79 -9.98 -26.78
N PHE A 16 -7.26 -10.66 -25.76
CA PHE A 16 -7.36 -10.25 -24.36
C PHE A 16 -6.37 -9.16 -23.96
N LYS A 17 -5.35 -8.90 -24.79
CA LYS A 17 -4.41 -7.77 -24.62
C LYS A 17 -5.01 -6.52 -25.23
N THR A 18 -6.20 -6.09 -24.81
CA THR A 18 -6.62 -4.72 -25.10
C THR A 18 -5.86 -3.79 -24.15
N PRO A 19 -4.89 -2.98 -24.62
CA PRO A 19 -4.27 -1.99 -23.76
C PRO A 19 -5.37 -1.05 -23.28
N ARG A 20 -5.60 -0.99 -21.96
CA ARG A 20 -6.55 -0.05 -21.36
C ARG A 20 -6.17 1.35 -21.84
N LYS A 21 -7.06 1.97 -22.61
CA LYS A 21 -6.83 3.36 -23.04
C LYS A 21 -6.76 4.23 -21.79
N PRO A 22 -5.73 5.08 -21.66
CA PRO A 22 -5.60 5.97 -20.52
C PRO A 22 -6.82 6.89 -20.44
N LYS A 23 -7.45 7.01 -19.26
CA LYS A 23 -8.59 7.93 -19.06
C LYS A 23 -8.13 9.39 -19.11
N MET A 24 -6.89 9.66 -18.72
CA MET A 24 -6.32 11.00 -18.65
C MET A 24 -4.84 11.02 -19.09
N LYS A 25 -4.35 12.21 -19.45
CA LYS A 25 -2.91 12.44 -19.62
C LYS A 25 -2.19 12.20 -18.28
N PRO A 26 -0.96 11.66 -18.28
CA PRO A 26 -0.28 11.21 -17.06
C PRO A 26 -0.16 12.30 -15.99
N GLY A 27 0.26 13.52 -16.35
CA GLY A 27 0.36 14.62 -15.38
C GLY A 27 -0.98 14.99 -14.71
N LYS A 28 -2.09 14.95 -15.46
CA LYS A 28 -3.42 15.19 -14.91
C LYS A 28 -3.90 14.04 -14.03
N ALA A 29 -3.54 12.80 -14.38
CA ALA A 29 -3.85 11.61 -13.58
C ALA A 29 -3.18 11.70 -12.20
N HIS A 30 -1.88 12.02 -12.15
CA HIS A 30 -1.13 12.17 -10.90
C HIS A 30 -1.73 13.23 -9.98
N LEU A 31 -2.04 14.41 -10.54
CA LEU A 31 -2.64 15.50 -9.77
C LEU A 31 -4.03 15.12 -9.24
N THR A 32 -4.85 14.48 -10.09
CA THR A 32 -6.22 14.09 -9.69
C THR A 32 -6.19 12.99 -8.63
N ALA A 33 -5.31 12.00 -8.77
CA ALA A 33 -5.09 10.96 -7.75
C ALA A 33 -4.62 11.57 -6.43
N LEU A 34 -3.71 12.55 -6.49
CA LEU A 34 -3.23 13.27 -5.30
C LEU A 34 -4.36 14.01 -4.60
N VAL A 35 -5.22 14.71 -5.35
CA VAL A 35 -6.40 15.40 -4.78
C VAL A 35 -7.37 14.42 -4.12
N ILE A 36 -7.63 13.27 -4.74
CA ILE A 36 -8.49 12.22 -4.17
C ILE A 36 -7.90 11.70 -2.86
N THR A 37 -6.61 11.36 -2.85
CA THR A 37 -5.94 10.87 -1.65
C THR A 37 -5.89 11.92 -0.55
N LEU A 38 -5.66 13.19 -0.90
CA LEU A 38 -5.62 14.29 0.07
C LEU A 38 -7.00 14.55 0.68
N ALA A 39 -8.05 14.54 -0.12
CA ALA A 39 -9.43 14.67 0.36
C ALA A 39 -9.78 13.53 1.33
N LEU A 40 -9.37 12.30 1.00
CA LEU A 40 -9.54 11.15 1.90
C LEU A 40 -8.73 11.31 3.19
N ALA A 41 -7.47 11.77 3.11
CA ALA A 41 -6.62 11.99 4.27
C ALA A 41 -7.22 13.04 5.21
N ILE A 42 -7.72 14.16 4.68
CA ILE A 42 -8.40 15.20 5.47
C ILE A 42 -9.66 14.64 6.14
N LEU A 43 -10.45 13.82 5.43
CA LEU A 43 -11.63 13.18 6.01
C LEU A 43 -11.26 12.26 7.18
N ILE A 44 -10.22 11.45 7.01
CA ILE A 44 -9.72 10.55 8.07
C ILE A 44 -9.21 11.37 9.26
N ASP A 45 -8.45 12.43 9.02
CA ASP A 45 -7.92 13.31 10.06
C ASP A 45 -9.04 13.98 10.85
N TYR A 46 -10.08 14.43 10.16
CA TYR A 46 -11.24 15.05 10.80
C TYR A 46 -12.02 14.08 11.70
N VAL A 47 -12.17 12.82 11.26
CA VAL A 47 -12.98 11.82 11.99
C VAL A 47 -12.19 11.14 13.11
N THR A 48 -10.95 10.77 12.84
CA THR A 48 -10.15 9.93 13.76
C THR A 48 -9.14 10.71 14.58
N LEU A 49 -8.84 11.97 14.22
CA LEU A 49 -7.81 12.80 14.83
C LEU A 49 -6.54 12.00 15.16
N PRO A 50 -5.91 11.35 14.16
CA PRO A 50 -4.78 10.48 14.41
C PRO A 50 -3.60 11.32 14.90
N ALA A 51 -2.94 10.86 15.97
CA ALA A 51 -1.68 11.44 16.38
C ALA A 51 -0.61 11.05 15.35
N TRP A 52 -0.23 12.01 14.49
CA TRP A 52 0.79 11.84 13.46
C TRP A 52 2.17 11.57 14.06
N ASN A 53 2.41 10.32 14.45
CA ASN A 53 3.64 9.84 15.04
C ASN A 53 4.17 8.65 14.25
N LEU A 54 5.30 8.82 13.56
CA LEU A 54 5.94 7.78 12.74
C LEU A 54 6.49 6.61 13.55
N HIS A 55 6.60 6.73 14.88
CA HIS A 55 6.93 5.61 15.77
C HIS A 55 5.70 4.77 16.12
N SER A 56 4.49 5.27 15.89
CA SER A 56 3.27 4.51 16.12
C SER A 56 2.96 3.60 14.93
N PRO A 57 2.76 2.28 15.14
CA PRO A 57 2.34 1.37 14.08
C PRO A 57 1.05 1.81 13.37
N SER A 58 0.11 2.41 14.10
CA SER A 58 -1.17 2.88 13.54
C SER A 58 -0.98 3.98 12.50
N THR A 59 -0.06 4.92 12.75
CA THR A 59 0.24 6.03 11.83
C THR A 59 0.96 5.50 10.60
N VAL A 60 1.91 4.58 10.77
CA VAL A 60 2.63 3.97 9.64
C VAL A 60 1.66 3.21 8.74
N MET A 61 0.71 2.46 9.33
CA MET A 61 -0.35 1.79 8.58
C MET A 61 -1.25 2.77 7.81
N LEU A 62 -1.56 3.93 8.41
CA LEU A 62 -2.34 4.97 7.74
C LEU A 62 -1.58 5.57 6.54
N VAL A 63 -0.28 5.83 6.68
CA VAL A 63 0.57 6.28 5.55
C VAL A 63 0.64 5.23 4.44
N VAL A 64 0.84 3.96 4.81
CA VAL A 64 0.83 2.82 3.86
C VAL A 64 -0.50 2.77 3.11
N PHE A 65 -1.62 2.89 3.83
CA PHE A 65 -2.95 2.92 3.24
C PHE A 65 -3.12 4.07 2.24
N LEU A 66 -2.72 5.29 2.60
CA LEU A 66 -2.81 6.46 1.70
C LEU A 66 -1.94 6.29 0.45
N LEU A 67 -0.74 5.72 0.57
CA LEU A 67 0.13 5.41 -0.57
C LEU A 67 -0.51 4.39 -1.52
N VAL A 68 -1.16 3.37 -0.97
CA VAL A 68 -1.89 2.37 -1.77
C VAL A 68 -3.08 3.01 -2.49
N VAL A 69 -3.89 3.83 -1.79
CA VAL A 69 -5.01 4.56 -2.39
C VAL A 69 -4.53 5.46 -3.53
N PHE A 70 -3.44 6.20 -3.31
CA PHE A 70 -2.83 7.03 -4.35
C PHE A 70 -2.37 6.20 -5.55
N GLY A 71 -1.60 5.12 -5.33
CA GLY A 71 -1.09 4.26 -6.39
C GLY A 71 -2.19 3.61 -7.22
N ILE A 72 -3.26 3.13 -6.58
CA ILE A 72 -4.42 2.53 -7.26
C ILE A 72 -5.16 3.60 -8.07
N SER A 73 -5.47 4.75 -7.46
CA SER A 73 -6.18 5.84 -8.14
C SER A 73 -5.42 6.33 -9.36
N ASP A 74 -4.10 6.50 -9.22
CA ASP A 74 -3.23 6.93 -10.30
C ASP A 74 -3.10 5.89 -11.42
N PHE A 75 -3.05 4.60 -11.07
CA PHE A 75 -3.08 3.52 -12.06
C PHE A 75 -4.43 3.48 -12.81
N MET A 76 -5.55 3.66 -12.12
CA MET A 76 -6.89 3.68 -12.73
C MET A 76 -7.10 4.87 -13.68
N LEU A 77 -6.48 6.02 -13.38
CA LEU A 77 -6.60 7.24 -14.18
C LEU A 77 -5.59 7.28 -15.35
N SER A 78 -4.32 6.95 -15.08
CA SER A 78 -3.27 6.99 -16.10
C SER A 78 -3.27 5.78 -17.02
N GLY A 79 -3.87 4.65 -16.59
CA GLY A 79 -3.91 3.39 -17.35
C GLY A 79 -2.55 2.77 -17.63
N LYS A 80 -1.47 3.29 -17.02
CA LYS A 80 -0.09 2.87 -17.26
C LYS A 80 0.61 2.60 -15.94
N TRP A 81 1.42 1.55 -15.92
CA TRP A 81 2.37 1.30 -14.85
C TRP A 81 3.62 2.18 -15.04
N ALA A 82 3.58 3.40 -14.53
CA ALA A 82 4.71 4.33 -14.55
C ALA A 82 5.61 4.19 -13.31
N LEU A 83 6.68 4.97 -13.28
CA LEU A 83 7.68 4.92 -12.22
C LEU A 83 7.10 5.36 -10.87
N ILE A 84 6.19 6.34 -10.87
CA ILE A 84 5.55 6.87 -9.66
C ILE A 84 4.77 5.78 -8.91
N GLN A 85 3.97 4.96 -9.60
CA GLN A 85 3.20 3.91 -8.94
C GLN A 85 4.12 2.81 -8.40
N LYS A 86 5.21 2.50 -9.10
CA LYS A 86 6.24 1.56 -8.60
C LYS A 86 6.89 2.09 -7.32
N CYS A 87 7.26 3.37 -7.29
CA CYS A 87 7.79 4.02 -6.09
C CYS A 87 6.78 4.01 -4.94
N CYS A 88 5.49 4.21 -5.21
CA CYS A 88 4.45 4.17 -4.17
C CYS A 88 4.30 2.76 -3.58
N ILE A 89 4.25 1.73 -4.41
CA ILE A 89 4.16 0.34 -3.95
C ILE A 89 5.43 -0.06 -3.20
N PHE A 90 6.60 0.31 -3.73
CA PHE A 90 7.87 0.05 -3.05
C PHE A 90 7.93 0.76 -1.70
N GLY A 91 7.57 2.04 -1.63
CA GLY A 91 7.53 2.81 -0.39
C GLY A 91 6.54 2.24 0.62
N ALA A 92 5.34 1.87 0.18
CA ALA A 92 4.33 1.22 1.02
C ALA A 92 4.83 -0.13 1.57
N GLY A 93 5.39 -0.98 0.71
CA GLY A 93 5.95 -2.27 1.11
C GLY A 93 7.15 -2.14 2.05
N PHE A 94 8.05 -1.20 1.77
CA PHE A 94 9.21 -0.90 2.62
C PHE A 94 8.77 -0.42 4.01
N LEU A 95 7.85 0.54 4.08
CA LEU A 95 7.34 1.05 5.36
C LEU A 95 6.64 -0.04 6.16
N PHE A 96 5.83 -0.87 5.50
CA PHE A 96 5.16 -1.99 6.14
C PHE A 96 6.16 -3.02 6.69
N ALA A 97 7.17 -3.40 5.90
CA ALA A 97 8.20 -4.32 6.34
C ALA A 97 9.05 -3.75 7.48
N ALA A 98 9.43 -2.47 7.41
CA ALA A 98 10.17 -1.78 8.46
C ALA A 98 9.37 -1.74 9.77
N MET A 99 8.08 -1.44 9.70
CA MET A 99 7.18 -1.46 10.86
C MET A 99 7.15 -2.85 11.52
N LEU A 100 6.97 -3.92 10.73
CA LEU A 100 6.96 -5.29 11.26
C LEU A 100 8.30 -5.66 11.92
N LEU A 101 9.42 -5.29 11.30
CA LEU A 101 10.75 -5.52 11.88
C LEU A 101 10.89 -4.79 13.22
N LEU A 102 10.54 -3.50 13.29
CA LEU A 102 10.65 -2.73 14.52
C LEU A 102 9.72 -3.25 15.62
N MET A 103 8.50 -3.66 15.28
CA MET A 103 7.58 -4.32 16.23
C MET A 103 8.16 -5.63 16.76
N PHE A 104 8.80 -6.41 15.89
CA PHE A 104 9.44 -7.66 16.28
C PHE A 104 10.64 -7.41 17.20
N LEU A 105 11.55 -6.48 16.85
CA LEU A 105 12.70 -6.11 17.67
C LEU A 105 12.29 -5.52 19.03
N GLY A 106 11.18 -4.76 19.07
CA GLY A 106 10.64 -4.18 20.31
C GLY A 106 9.80 -5.16 21.15
N SER A 107 9.57 -6.38 20.66
CA SER A 107 8.71 -7.34 21.33
C SER A 107 9.29 -7.81 22.67
N GLU A 108 8.39 -8.11 23.60
CA GLU A 108 8.73 -8.70 24.91
C GLU A 108 9.50 -10.02 24.76
N LEU A 109 9.31 -10.73 23.65
CA LEU A 109 10.01 -11.98 23.36
C LEU A 109 11.52 -11.78 23.18
N LEU A 110 11.93 -10.72 22.47
CA LEU A 110 13.35 -10.44 22.21
C LEU A 110 13.98 -9.54 23.28
N ASN A 111 13.18 -8.72 23.95
CA ASN A 111 13.66 -7.75 24.93
C ASN A 111 13.29 -8.13 26.38
N ALA A 112 13.02 -9.42 26.62
CA ALA A 112 12.53 -9.97 27.89
C ALA A 112 13.39 -9.58 29.09
N GLU A 113 14.71 -9.47 28.91
CA GLU A 113 15.64 -9.05 29.96
C GLU A 113 15.36 -7.63 30.46
N LYS A 114 15.13 -6.68 29.54
CA LYS A 114 14.77 -5.30 29.89
C LYS A 114 13.39 -5.19 30.54
N TYR A 115 12.44 -6.01 30.12
CA TYR A 115 11.10 -6.02 30.73
C TYR A 115 11.10 -6.69 32.11
N ARG A 116 11.98 -7.68 32.35
CA ARG A 116 12.19 -8.29 33.67
C ARG A 116 12.73 -7.26 34.67
N ASP A 117 13.70 -6.44 34.25
CA ASP A 117 14.33 -5.45 35.13
C ASP A 117 13.42 -4.25 35.46
N GLN A 118 12.29 -4.09 34.76
CA GLN A 118 11.22 -3.14 35.12
C GLN A 118 10.28 -3.66 36.21
N ILE A 119 10.29 -4.98 36.47
CA ILE A 119 9.60 -5.59 37.61
C ILE A 119 10.53 -5.44 38.83
N GLU A 120 10.76 -4.20 39.25
CA GLU A 120 11.35 -3.93 40.56
C GLU A 120 10.30 -4.34 41.60
N ILE A 121 10.42 -5.57 42.12
CA ILE A 121 9.60 -6.05 43.23
C ILE A 121 9.97 -5.16 44.43
N LYS A 122 9.13 -4.17 44.72
CA LYS A 122 9.18 -3.47 46.00
C LYS A 122 8.78 -4.45 47.07
N ASP A 123 9.77 -5.10 47.69
CA ASP A 123 9.59 -5.78 48.95
C ASP A 123 9.17 -4.72 49.98
N VAL A 124 7.92 -4.83 50.46
CA VAL A 124 7.37 -4.04 51.57
C VAL A 124 7.67 -4.76 52.87
#